data_AF-A0A6N2JVL4-F1
#
_entry.id   AF-A0A6N2JVL4-F1
#
_cell.length_a   1.000
_cell.length_b   1.000
_cell.length_c   1.000
_cell.angle_alpha   90.00
_cell.angle_beta   90.00
_cell.angle_gamma   90.00
#
_symmetry.space_group_name_H-M   'P 1'
#
loop_
_entity.id
_entity.type
_entity.pdbx_description
1 polymer ?
#
loop_
_entity_poly.entity_id
_entity_poly.type
_entity_poly.pdbx_seq_one_letter_code
_entity_poly.pdbx_strand_id
1 'polypeptide(L)'
;MTFPQPAGYYSLPLSESAESLITSLDYKQTFNLLYDVVFCESAEVIGTRFYAMSLSLVKWFEDEIDALSPANKIALIRWLSDRLAFLHNVPVQEVTK
;
A
#
# COMPACT_ATOMS: atom_id res chain seq x y z
N MET A 1 -6.24 6.16 -18.37
CA MET A 1 -6.46 7.05 -17.20
C MET A 1 -5.33 6.81 -16.21
N THR A 2 -4.73 7.86 -15.63
CA THR A 2 -3.68 7.75 -14.62
C THR A 2 -4.28 8.00 -13.24
N PHE A 3 -4.04 7.10 -12.29
CA PHE A 3 -4.41 7.29 -10.89
C PHE A 3 -3.63 8.48 -10.30
N PRO A 4 -4.25 9.35 -9.47
CA PRO A 4 -3.51 10.42 -8.82
C PRO A 4 -2.33 9.86 -8.01
N GLN A 5 -1.15 10.44 -8.25
CA GLN A 5 0.05 10.13 -7.50
C GLN A 5 -0.18 10.44 -6.00
N PRO A 6 0.43 9.68 -5.07
CA PRO A 6 0.31 9.90 -3.63
C PRO A 6 0.80 11.29 -3.20
N ALA A 7 1.64 11.94 -4.02
CA ALA A 7 2.13 13.29 -3.81
C ALA A 7 0.98 14.30 -3.62
N GLY A 8 0.69 14.61 -2.35
CA GLY A 8 -0.18 15.71 -1.92
C GLY A 8 -1.66 15.40 -1.72
N TYR A 9 -2.22 14.30 -2.25
CA TYR A 9 -3.67 14.01 -2.10
C TYR A 9 -4.06 13.69 -0.63
N TYR A 10 -3.10 13.17 0.14
CA TYR A 10 -3.26 12.89 1.57
C TYR A 10 -2.13 13.46 2.44
N SER A 11 -1.24 14.29 1.89
CA SER A 11 -0.04 14.81 2.59
C SER A 11 0.79 13.73 3.29
N LEU A 12 0.89 12.54 2.68
CA LEU A 12 1.65 11.41 3.21
C LEU A 12 3.16 11.71 3.15
N PRO A 13 3.90 11.64 4.26
CA PRO A 13 5.34 11.91 4.27
C PRO A 13 6.14 10.66 3.88
N LEU A 14 5.91 10.13 2.68
CA LEU A 14 6.66 9.00 2.13
C LEU A 14 7.85 9.49 1.30
N SER A 15 8.94 8.72 1.24
CA SER A 15 10.02 8.99 0.29
C SER A 15 9.56 8.82 -1.16
N GLU A 16 10.23 9.48 -2.11
CA GLU A 16 9.91 9.31 -3.54
C GLU A 16 10.01 7.84 -3.99
N SER A 17 10.96 7.08 -3.41
CA SER A 17 11.06 5.64 -3.64
C SER A 17 9.86 4.86 -3.11
N ALA A 18 9.35 5.22 -1.92
CA ALA A 18 8.16 4.61 -1.34
C ALA A 18 6.92 4.90 -2.19
N GLU A 19 6.78 6.14 -2.64
CA GLU A 19 5.72 6.57 -3.54
C GLU A 19 5.77 5.85 -4.90
N SER A 20 6.96 5.70 -5.49
CA SER A 20 7.13 4.95 -6.73
C SER A 20 6.82 3.46 -6.55
N LEU A 21 7.23 2.86 -5.43
CA LEU A 21 6.96 1.45 -5.15
C LEU A 21 5.45 1.22 -4.99
N ILE A 22 4.79 2.00 -4.14
CA ILE A 22 3.36 1.81 -3.83
C ILE A 22 2.46 2.08 -5.05
N THR A 23 2.85 3.00 -5.94
CA THR A 23 2.14 3.28 -7.20
C THR A 23 2.43 2.28 -8.32
N SER A 24 3.43 1.42 -8.17
CA SER A 24 3.73 0.34 -9.11
C SER A 24 2.96 -0.95 -8.83
N LEU A 25 2.40 -1.09 -7.62
CA LEU A 25 1.71 -2.30 -7.18
C LEU A 25 0.45 -2.58 -8.03
N ASP A 26 0.29 -3.84 -8.42
CA ASP A 26 -0.91 -4.34 -9.06
C ASP A 26 -2.09 -4.49 -8.08
N TYR A 27 -3.26 -4.93 -8.56
CA TYR A 27 -4.46 -5.07 -7.72
C TYR A 27 -4.21 -6.01 -6.52
N LYS A 28 -3.62 -7.18 -6.75
CA LYS A 28 -3.40 -8.19 -5.72
C LYS A 28 -2.35 -7.72 -4.71
N GLN A 29 -1.28 -7.09 -5.18
CA GLN A 29 -0.23 -6.53 -4.35
C GLN A 29 -0.75 -5.36 -3.51
N THR A 30 -1.55 -4.47 -4.09
CA THR A 30 -2.20 -3.36 -3.37
C THR A 30 -3.16 -3.89 -2.31
N PHE A 31 -3.91 -4.95 -2.62
CA PHE A 31 -4.86 -5.57 -1.69
C PHE A 31 -4.15 -6.18 -0.48
N ASN A 32 -3.07 -6.92 -0.73
CA ASN A 32 -2.26 -7.52 0.33
C ASN A 32 -1.65 -6.42 1.23
N LEU A 33 -1.09 -5.37 0.65
CA LEU A 33 -0.54 -4.25 1.42
C LEU A 33 -1.62 -3.56 2.28
N LEU A 34 -2.82 -3.34 1.73
CA LEU A 34 -3.94 -2.78 2.50
C LEU A 34 -4.31 -3.68 3.69
N TYR A 35 -4.43 -4.98 3.44
CA TYR A 35 -4.73 -5.96 4.47
C TYR A 35 -3.68 -5.93 5.59
N ASP A 36 -2.39 -5.90 5.22
CA ASP A 36 -1.29 -5.87 6.18
C ASP A 36 -1.30 -4.60 7.03
N VAL A 37 -1.44 -3.42 6.41
CA VAL A 37 -1.48 -2.14 7.13
C VAL A 37 -2.68 -2.08 8.09
N VAL A 38 -3.85 -2.55 7.67
CA VAL A 38 -5.05 -2.58 8.53
C VAL A 38 -4.89 -3.58 9.67
N PHE A 39 -4.36 -4.78 9.39
CA PHE A 39 -4.22 -5.83 10.38
C PHE A 39 -3.16 -5.45 11.43
N CYS A 40 -2.04 -4.87 11.04
CA CYS A 40 -1.01 -4.34 11.94
C CYS A 40 -1.52 -3.24 12.88
N GLU A 41 -2.47 -2.40 12.43
CA GLU A 41 -3.08 -1.38 13.31
C GLU A 41 -4.14 -1.95 14.25
N SER A 42 -4.77 -3.08 13.89
CA SER A 42 -5.83 -3.71 14.69
C SER A 42 -5.32 -4.75 15.70
N ALA A 43 -4.12 -5.30 15.47
CA ALA A 43 -3.54 -6.33 16.31
C ALA A 43 -2.58 -5.71 17.31
N GLU A 44 -3.04 -5.56 18.55
CA GLU A 44 -2.22 -5.33 19.76
C GLU A 44 -1.31 -6.56 20.07
N VAL A 45 -0.85 -7.29 19.05
CA VAL A 45 -0.13 -8.55 19.19
C VAL A 45 1.36 -8.29 19.04
N ILE A 46 1.98 -8.17 20.21
CA ILE A 46 3.40 -8.34 20.46
C ILE A 46 3.92 -9.57 19.69
N GLY A 47 4.75 -9.35 18.68
CA GLY A 47 5.83 -10.29 18.35
C GLY A 47 5.68 -11.23 17.15
N THR A 48 4.60 -11.21 16.35
CA THR A 48 4.58 -12.00 15.10
C THR A 48 4.11 -11.18 13.91
N ARG A 49 5.09 -10.55 13.23
CA ARG A 49 4.91 -10.07 11.86
C ARG A 49 4.76 -11.29 10.96
N PHE A 50 3.52 -11.65 10.60
CA PHE A 50 3.27 -12.69 9.61
C PHE A 50 3.08 -12.03 8.26
N TYR A 51 4.15 -12.08 7.45
CA TYR A 51 4.08 -11.83 6.02
C TYR A 51 3.16 -12.87 5.41
N ALA A 52 2.06 -12.44 4.78
CA ALA A 52 1.23 -13.31 3.96
C ALA A 52 2.03 -13.79 2.74
N MET A 53 2.89 -14.81 2.94
CA MET A 53 3.53 -15.78 2.03
C MET A 53 3.91 -15.40 0.56
N SER A 54 3.88 -14.13 0.15
CA SER A 54 4.13 -13.76 -1.25
C SER A 54 4.53 -12.30 -1.51
N LEU A 55 4.47 -11.39 -0.54
CA LEU A 55 5.10 -10.06 -0.64
C LEU A 55 6.07 -9.86 0.53
N SER A 56 7.35 -10.06 0.26
CA SER A 56 8.39 -9.41 1.06
C SER A 56 8.45 -7.97 0.57
N LEU A 57 7.81 -7.04 1.30
CA LEU A 57 8.12 -5.63 1.12
C LEU A 57 9.61 -5.43 1.43
N VAL A 58 10.25 -4.48 0.75
CA VAL A 58 11.65 -4.21 1.04
C VAL A 58 11.73 -3.54 2.42
N LYS A 59 12.63 -4.02 3.28
CA LYS A 59 12.74 -3.62 4.70
C LYS A 59 12.67 -2.10 4.94
N TRP A 60 13.32 -1.30 4.09
CA TRP A 60 13.32 0.16 4.20
C TRP A 60 11.91 0.76 4.06
N PHE A 61 11.08 0.21 3.19
CA PHE A 61 9.71 0.67 2.95
C PHE A 61 8.80 0.30 4.14
N GLU A 62 9.02 -0.87 4.74
CA GLU A 62 8.33 -1.26 5.97
C GLU A 62 8.66 -0.31 7.12
N ASP A 63 9.93 0.06 7.28
CA ASP A 63 10.37 1.00 8.32
C ASP A 63 9.75 2.38 8.11
N GLU A 64 9.60 2.83 6.85
CA GLU A 64 8.90 4.08 6.53
C GLU A 64 7.41 4.02 6.90
N ILE A 65 6.71 2.93 6.58
CA ILE A 65 5.29 2.75 6.96
C ILE A 65 5.14 2.68 8.48
N ASP A 66 6.02 1.96 9.16
CA ASP A 66 6.00 1.81 10.62
C ASP A 66 6.23 3.17 11.33
N ALA A 67 7.08 4.03 10.75
CA ALA A 67 7.37 5.36 11.28
C ALA A 67 6.21 6.37 11.10
N LEU A 68 5.18 6.04 10.30
CA LEU A 68 4.03 6.91 10.13
C LEU A 68 3.23 7.05 11.43
N SER A 69 2.78 8.28 11.71
CA SER A 69 1.81 8.53 12.77
C SER A 69 0.49 7.78 12.49
N PRO A 70 -0.34 7.49 13.50
CA PRO A 70 -1.64 6.85 13.29
C PRO A 70 -2.53 7.58 12.26
N ALA A 71 -2.51 8.93 12.27
CA ALA A 71 -3.24 9.74 11.30
C ALA A 71 -2.75 9.50 9.85
N ASN A 72 -1.44 9.39 9.68
CA ASN A 72 -0.84 9.14 8.36
C ASN A 72 -1.05 7.69 7.90
N LYS A 73 -1.10 6.73 8.82
CA LYS A 73 -1.47 5.34 8.49
C LYS A 73 -2.93 5.23 8.04
N ILE A 74 -3.86 5.96 8.68
CA ILE A 74 -5.25 6.07 8.23
C ILE A 74 -5.32 6.68 6.82
N ALA A 75 -4.53 7.73 6.55
CA ALA A 75 -4.42 8.32 5.23
C ALA A 75 -3.90 7.32 4.18
N LEU A 76 -2.89 6.51 4.53
CA LEU A 76 -2.35 5.46 3.67
C LEU A 76 -3.41 4.38 3.35
N ILE A 77 -4.19 3.95 4.35
CA ILE A 77 -5.29 3.00 4.19
C ILE A 77 -6.35 3.54 3.21
N ARG A 78 -6.73 4.81 3.34
CA ARG A 78 -7.69 5.46 2.43
C ARG A 78 -7.15 5.48 1.00
N TRP A 79 -5.89 5.88 0.83
CA TRP A 79 -5.24 5.89 -0.48
C TRP A 79 -5.19 4.50 -1.13
N LEU A 80 -4.80 3.48 -0.37
CA LEU A 80 -4.74 2.09 -0.85
C LEU A 80 -6.13 1.58 -1.27
N SER A 81 -7.17 1.99 -0.55
CA SER A 81 -8.56 1.66 -0.87
C SER A 81 -9.02 2.32 -2.18
N ASP A 82 -8.73 3.62 -2.36
CA ASP A 82 -9.01 4.35 -3.60
C ASP A 82 -8.27 3.73 -4.79
N ARG A 83 -7.01 3.31 -4.57
CA ARG A 83 -6.20 2.65 -5.58
C ARG A 83 -6.78 1.30 -5.98
N LEU A 84 -7.24 0.49 -5.02
CA LEU A 84 -7.91 -0.77 -5.34
C LEU A 84 -9.17 -0.55 -6.17
N ALA A 85 -9.99 0.43 -5.80
CA ALA A 85 -11.18 0.79 -6.57
C ALA A 85 -10.82 1.23 -8.00
N PHE A 86 -9.74 2.00 -8.17
CA PHE A 86 -9.23 2.35 -9.49
C PHE A 86 -8.78 1.11 -10.27
N LEU A 87 -7.89 0.30 -9.69
CA LEU A 87 -7.30 -0.88 -10.35
C LEU A 87 -8.38 -1.91 -10.72
N HIS A 88 -9.42 -2.06 -9.92
CA HIS A 88 -10.57 -2.92 -10.24
C HIS A 88 -11.33 -2.47 -11.50
N ASN A 89 -11.30 -1.17 -11.81
CA ASN A 89 -11.95 -0.59 -12.98
C ASN A 89 -10.99 -0.44 -14.19
N VAL A 90 -9.71 -0.79 -14.04
CA VAL A 90 -8.76 -0.82 -15.17
C VAL A 90 -8.98 -2.12 -15.95
N PRO A 91 -9.27 -2.06 -17.26
CA PRO A 91 -9.40 -3.27 -18.06
C PRO A 91 -8.10 -4.07 -18.01
N VAL A 92 -8.21 -5.35 -17.65
CA VAL A 92 -7.07 -6.28 -17.65
C VAL A 92 -6.56 -6.35 -19.09
N GLN A 93 -5.34 -5.86 -19.34
CA GLN A 93 -4.71 -6.08 -20.63
C GLN A 93 -4.38 -7.57 -20.73
N GLU A 94 -5.22 -8.31 -21.46
CA GLU A 94 -4.89 -9.68 -21.85
C GLU A 94 -3.66 -9.63 -22.74
N VAL A 95 -2.51 -10.03 -22.19
CA VAL A 95 -1.30 -10.22 -22.98
C VAL A 95 -1.56 -11.45 -23.86
N THR A 96 -1.91 -11.22 -25.13
CA THR A 96 -2.03 -12.27 -26.14
C THR A 96 -0.65 -12.90 -26.29
N LYS A 97 -0.54 -14.18 -25.91
CA LYS A 97 0.68 -14.99 -26.07
C LYS A 97 0.98 -15.28 -27.52
#